data_AF-A0A3D3B287-F1
#
_entry.id   AF-A0A3D3B287-F1
#
_cell.length_a   1.000
_cell.length_b   1.000
_cell.length_c   1.000
_cell.angle_alpha   90.00
_cell.angle_beta   90.00
_cell.angle_gamma   90.00
#
_symmetry.space_group_name_H-M   'P 1'
#
loop_
_entity.id
_entity.type
_entity.pdbx_description
1 polymer ?
#
loop_
_entity_poly.entity_id
_entity_poly.type
_entity_poly.pdbx_seq_one_letter_code
_entity_poly.pdbx_strand_id
1 'polypeptide(L)'
;VIPKGQYGGGDVIVWDWGTWQPEAETPDPKAAIENGELKFVLSGQKVHGRFTIVRTSRRPGTAATTAFEDDSEQWLLIKKRDDYARDGDEPTETYETSVKSGRSMDEIETGDVPVWTSNKAQKKTPTRGPRAAPARPRRKPAAR
;
A
#
# COMPACT_ATOMS: atom_id res chain seq x y z
N VAL A 1 6.02 4.54 -15.24
CA VAL A 1 4.57 4.19 -15.31
C VAL A 1 4.32 2.78 -14.81
N ILE A 2 3.28 2.59 -13.98
CA ILE A 2 2.67 1.27 -13.72
C ILE A 2 1.50 1.10 -14.70
N PRO A 3 1.45 0.02 -15.51
CA PRO A 3 0.42 -0.15 -16.54
C PRO A 3 -1.01 -0.03 -15.99
N LYS A 4 -1.89 0.65 -16.74
CA LYS A 4 -3.33 0.75 -16.42
C LYS A 4 -3.92 -0.65 -16.24
N GLY A 5 -4.67 -0.86 -15.16
CA GLY A 5 -5.27 -2.16 -14.81
C GLY A 5 -4.45 -3.05 -13.88
N GLN A 6 -3.23 -2.65 -13.51
CA GLN A 6 -2.49 -3.22 -12.37
C GLN A 6 -2.84 -2.47 -11.07
N TYR A 7 -2.68 -3.13 -9.92
CA TYR A 7 -2.82 -2.46 -8.62
C TYR A 7 -1.75 -1.36 -8.50
N GLY A 8 -2.17 -0.11 -8.34
CA GLY A 8 -1.30 1.07 -8.40
C GLY A 8 -1.06 1.63 -9.82
N GLY A 9 -1.88 1.26 -10.80
CA GLY A 9 -1.75 1.73 -12.19
C GLY A 9 -1.89 3.25 -12.32
N GLY A 10 -0.93 3.87 -12.98
CA GLY A 10 -0.78 5.32 -13.08
C GLY A 10 0.68 5.74 -13.12
N ASP A 11 0.90 7.05 -13.18
CA ASP A 11 2.23 7.64 -13.07
C ASP A 11 2.66 7.70 -11.62
N VAL A 12 3.93 7.33 -11.39
CA VAL A 12 4.48 7.13 -10.05
C VAL A 12 5.81 7.85 -9.96
N ILE A 13 5.95 8.64 -8.90
CA ILE A 13 7.18 9.32 -8.54
C ILE A 13 7.68 8.88 -7.17
N VAL A 14 9.00 8.95 -6.99
CA VAL A 14 9.58 8.93 -5.64
C VAL A 14 9.45 10.35 -5.10
N TRP A 15 8.33 10.65 -4.45
CA TRP A 15 8.04 12.00 -3.95
C TRP A 15 8.94 12.40 -2.78
N ASP A 16 9.25 11.48 -1.87
CA ASP A 16 10.22 11.68 -0.79
C ASP A 16 11.05 10.40 -0.59
N TRP A 17 12.24 10.53 -0.01
CA TRP A 17 13.16 9.43 0.24
C TRP A 17 14.04 9.71 1.46
N GLY A 18 14.19 8.73 2.33
CA GLY A 18 15.08 8.84 3.48
C GLY A 18 14.99 7.64 4.39
N THR A 19 15.28 7.86 5.67
CA THR A 19 15.24 6.84 6.72
C THR A 19 14.24 7.22 7.80
N TRP A 20 13.79 6.25 8.58
CA TRP A 20 13.00 6.49 9.78
C TRP A 20 13.52 5.64 10.93
N GLN A 21 13.25 6.06 12.15
CA GLN A 21 13.62 5.35 13.37
C GLN A 21 12.43 5.34 14.35
N PRO A 22 12.13 4.19 14.99
CA PRO A 22 11.11 4.16 16.03
C PRO A 22 11.51 5.03 17.21
N GLU A 23 10.52 5.65 17.84
CA GLU A 23 10.74 6.36 19.09
C GLU A 23 10.84 5.37 20.27
N ALA A 24 11.46 5.82 21.36
CA ALA A 24 11.64 5.02 22.58
C ALA A 24 10.31 4.52 23.19
N GLU A 25 9.20 5.21 22.89
CA GLU A 25 7.85 4.84 23.30
C GLU A 25 7.32 3.59 22.56
N THR A 26 7.79 3.35 21.33
CA THR A 26 7.41 2.21 20.49
C THR A 26 8.66 1.57 19.85
N PRO A 27 9.59 0.99 20.64
CA PRO A 27 10.92 0.61 20.18
C PRO A 27 10.94 -0.64 19.30
N ASP A 28 9.92 -1.50 19.40
CA ASP A 28 9.69 -2.63 18.49
C ASP A 28 8.59 -2.24 17.49
N PRO A 29 8.94 -1.94 16.22
CA PRO A 29 7.97 -1.53 15.23
C PRO A 29 6.93 -2.61 14.91
N LYS A 30 7.30 -3.89 14.99
CA LYS A 30 6.38 -4.98 14.65
C LYS A 30 5.27 -5.06 15.70
N ALA A 31 5.65 -5.10 16.97
CA ALA A 31 4.70 -5.07 18.08
C ALA A 31 3.86 -3.78 18.07
N ALA A 32 4.47 -2.63 17.76
CA ALA A 32 3.79 -1.34 17.67
C ALA A 32 2.69 -1.33 16.59
N ILE A 33 2.97 -1.87 15.40
CA ILE A 33 1.98 -1.99 14.31
C ILE A 33 0.86 -2.97 14.70
N GLU A 34 1.19 -4.11 15.32
CA GLU A 34 0.19 -5.07 15.80
C GLU A 34 -0.76 -4.42 16.85
N ASN A 35 -0.17 -3.65 17.76
CA ASN A 35 -0.86 -2.88 18.79
C ASN A 35 -1.67 -1.70 18.23
N GLY A 36 -1.44 -1.29 16.97
CA GLY A 36 -2.20 -0.24 16.31
C GLY A 36 -1.65 1.17 16.51
N GLU A 37 -0.44 1.34 17.04
CA GLU A 37 0.19 2.65 17.22
C GLU A 37 1.71 2.53 17.07
N LEU A 38 2.29 3.31 16.16
CA LEU A 38 3.74 3.41 15.98
C LEU A 38 4.15 4.89 15.94
N LYS A 39 5.10 5.25 16.80
CA LYS A 39 5.73 6.57 16.87
C LYS A 39 7.14 6.49 16.30
N PHE A 40 7.47 7.41 15.42
CA PHE A 40 8.75 7.37 14.71
C PHE A 40 9.21 8.76 14.30
N VAL A 41 10.51 8.90 14.16
CA VAL A 41 11.16 10.08 13.56
C VAL A 41 11.46 9.75 12.11
N LEU A 42 10.99 10.59 11.19
CA LEU A 42 11.30 10.53 9.77
C LEU A 42 12.44 11.51 9.45
N SER A 43 13.39 11.05 8.65
CA SER A 43 14.48 11.85 8.08
C SER A 43 14.45 11.67 6.57
N GLY A 44 13.44 12.28 5.94
CA GLY A 44 13.28 12.36 4.49
C GLY A 44 14.15 13.45 3.86
N GLN A 45 13.96 13.71 2.58
CA GLN A 45 14.49 14.90 1.91
C GLN A 45 13.50 16.07 1.98
N LYS A 46 12.21 15.78 2.00
CA LYS A 46 11.14 16.78 2.12
C LYS A 46 10.54 16.78 3.51
N VAL A 47 10.15 15.61 4.00
CA VAL A 47 9.41 15.46 5.25
C VAL A 47 10.34 15.01 6.38
N HIS A 48 10.26 15.72 7.51
CA HIS A 48 11.15 15.53 8.64
C HIS A 48 10.39 15.56 9.97
N GLY A 49 11.03 14.98 10.98
CA GLY A 49 10.59 15.06 12.37
C GLY A 49 9.70 13.90 12.78
N ARG A 50 8.99 14.11 13.87
CA ARG A 50 8.20 13.13 14.60
C ARG A 50 6.82 12.95 13.96
N PHE A 51 6.45 11.68 13.80
CA PHE A 51 5.15 11.24 13.31
C PHE A 51 4.59 10.14 14.20
N THR A 52 3.28 9.98 14.14
CA THR A 52 2.58 8.85 14.75
C THR A 52 1.60 8.30 13.74
N ILE A 53 1.59 6.99 13.56
CA ILE A 53 0.55 6.31 12.79
C ILE A 53 -0.33 5.51 13.78
N VAL A 54 -1.63 5.75 13.75
CA VAL A 54 -2.61 5.11 14.66
C VAL A 54 -3.73 4.44 13.89
N ARG A 55 -4.11 3.22 14.26
CA ARG A 55 -5.20 2.48 13.66
C ARG A 55 -6.53 2.94 14.24
N THR A 56 -7.47 3.35 13.40
CA THR A 56 -8.79 3.85 13.83
C THR A 56 -9.78 2.73 14.13
N SER A 57 -9.50 1.49 13.69
CA SER A 57 -10.33 0.32 13.96
C SER A 57 -9.87 -0.46 15.20
N ARG A 58 -10.79 -0.48 16.18
CA ARG A 58 -11.01 -1.36 17.33
C ARG A 58 -10.02 -1.47 18.50
N ARG A 59 -10.60 -1.31 19.70
CA ARG A 59 -10.21 -2.03 20.93
C ARG A 59 -10.36 -3.55 20.69
N PRO A 60 -9.43 -4.38 21.18
CA PRO A 60 -9.57 -5.83 21.16
C PRO A 60 -10.93 -6.27 21.76
N GLY A 61 -11.70 -7.11 21.05
CA GLY A 61 -12.91 -7.75 21.60
C GLY A 61 -14.27 -7.13 21.23
N THR A 62 -14.34 -6.16 20.32
CA THR A 62 -15.62 -5.71 19.74
C THR A 62 -15.86 -6.41 18.39
N ALA A 63 -17.10 -6.80 18.07
CA ALA A 63 -17.47 -7.53 16.84
C ALA A 63 -18.18 -6.61 15.84
N ALA A 64 -17.88 -6.73 14.54
CA ALA A 64 -18.35 -5.80 13.49
C ALA A 64 -19.88 -5.82 13.49
N THR A 65 -20.48 -4.67 13.75
CA THR A 65 -21.94 -4.52 13.85
C THR A 65 -22.56 -4.32 12.47
N THR A 66 -21.74 -3.97 11.47
CA THR A 66 -22.15 -3.89 10.07
C THR A 66 -21.11 -4.50 9.14
N ALA A 67 -21.53 -4.93 7.95
CA ALA A 67 -20.64 -5.51 6.92
C ALA A 67 -19.61 -4.50 6.35
N PHE A 68 -19.74 -3.22 6.68
CA PHE A 68 -18.80 -2.15 6.31
C PHE A 68 -17.81 -1.81 7.44
N GLU A 69 -17.97 -2.36 8.64
CA GLU A 69 -17.05 -2.18 9.79
C GLU A 69 -15.88 -3.18 9.79
N ASP A 70 -15.75 -4.00 8.75
CA ASP A 70 -14.64 -4.95 8.58
C ASP A 70 -13.36 -4.28 8.04
N ASP A 71 -13.40 -2.96 7.78
CA ASP A 71 -12.26 -2.12 7.37
C ASP A 71 -11.28 -1.86 8.53
N SER A 72 -10.81 -2.94 9.15
CA SER A 72 -9.84 -3.00 10.23
C SER A 72 -8.43 -2.49 9.87
N GLU A 73 -8.28 -1.86 8.71
CA GLU A 73 -7.02 -1.40 8.13
C GLU A 73 -6.95 0.12 7.96
N GLN A 74 -7.90 0.89 8.50
CA GLN A 74 -7.81 2.35 8.48
C GLN A 74 -6.75 2.86 9.46
N TRP A 75 -5.79 3.60 8.95
CA TRP A 75 -4.72 4.23 9.71
C TRP A 75 -4.72 5.74 9.50
N LEU A 76 -4.46 6.48 10.57
CA LEU A 76 -4.25 7.91 10.55
C LEU A 76 -2.77 8.21 10.77
N LEU A 77 -2.15 8.93 9.84
CA LEU A 77 -0.81 9.49 10.00
C LEU A 77 -0.93 10.91 10.56
N ILE A 78 -0.23 11.16 11.66
CA ILE A 78 -0.30 12.41 12.43
C ILE A 78 1.10 13.00 12.54
N LYS A 79 1.29 14.24 12.05
CA LYS A 79 2.50 15.03 12.33
C LYS A 79 2.49 15.46 13.79
N LYS A 80 3.56 15.18 14.53
CA LYS A 80 3.72 15.66 15.91
C LYS A 80 4.33 17.06 15.91
N ARG A 81 4.01 17.85 16.94
CA ARG A 81 4.63 19.15 17.18
C ARG A 81 6.09 18.95 17.59
N ASP A 82 6.99 19.51 16.80
CA ASP A 82 8.45 19.50 17.00
C ASP A 82 9.05 20.68 16.19
N ASP A 83 10.38 20.74 16.11
CA ASP A 83 11.11 21.81 15.41
C ASP A 83 10.84 21.87 13.89
N TYR A 84 10.27 20.82 13.31
CA TYR A 84 9.93 20.74 11.88
C TYR A 84 8.44 20.99 11.61
N ALA A 85 7.59 21.11 12.65
CA ALA A 85 6.18 21.39 12.50
C ALA A 85 5.94 22.89 12.27
N ARG A 86 5.28 23.25 11.16
CA ARG A 86 4.85 24.62 10.87
C ARG A 86 3.34 24.66 10.70
N ASP A 87 2.71 25.70 11.25
CA ASP A 87 1.29 25.94 11.04
C ASP A 87 1.06 26.36 9.58
N GLY A 88 0.10 25.71 8.92
CA GLY A 88 -0.19 25.95 7.50
C GLY A 88 0.84 25.37 6.53
N ASP A 89 1.71 24.45 6.97
CA ASP A 89 2.63 23.77 6.07
C ASP A 89 1.87 22.82 5.13
N GLU A 90 2.05 23.00 3.82
CA GLU A 90 1.49 22.14 2.77
C GLU A 90 2.64 21.60 1.90
N PRO A 91 3.39 20.59 2.39
CA PRO A 91 4.55 20.07 1.67
C PRO A 91 4.22 19.51 0.29
N THR A 92 3.00 19.00 0.10
CA THR A 92 2.52 18.45 -1.17
C THR A 92 2.39 19.51 -2.25
N GLU A 93 2.04 20.75 -1.89
CA GLU A 93 1.98 21.88 -2.82
C GLU A 93 3.35 22.53 -3.01
N THR A 94 4.17 22.55 -1.95
CA THR A 94 5.51 23.13 -2.02
C THR A 94 6.46 22.30 -2.89
N TYR A 95 6.30 20.97 -2.89
CA TYR A 95 7.25 20.05 -3.51
C TYR A 95 6.62 19.11 -4.53
N GLU A 96 6.49 19.53 -5.78
CA GLU A 96 5.79 18.76 -6.81
C GLU A 96 6.66 17.72 -7.56
N THR A 97 7.99 17.75 -7.36
CA THR A 97 8.94 16.96 -8.16
C THR A 97 9.52 15.75 -7.43
N SER A 98 9.95 14.74 -8.19
CA SER A 98 10.62 13.54 -7.69
C SER A 98 11.99 13.82 -7.09
N VAL A 99 12.29 13.28 -5.90
CA VAL A 99 13.62 13.42 -5.27
C VAL A 99 14.71 12.58 -5.95
N LYS A 100 14.35 11.66 -6.84
CA LYS A 100 15.32 10.82 -7.56
C LYS A 100 15.60 11.30 -8.97
N SER A 101 14.58 11.82 -9.65
CA SER A 101 14.67 12.21 -11.07
C SER A 101 14.50 13.70 -11.31
N GLY A 102 14.07 14.48 -10.31
CA GLY A 102 13.75 15.90 -10.46
C GLY A 102 12.47 16.20 -11.26
N ARG A 103 11.79 15.17 -11.78
CA ARG A 103 10.63 15.32 -12.67
C ARG A 103 9.32 15.52 -11.92
N SER A 104 8.41 16.30 -12.49
CA SER A 104 7.01 16.41 -12.02
C SER A 104 6.15 15.25 -12.52
N MET A 105 4.89 15.18 -12.08
CA MET A 105 3.93 14.18 -12.57
C MET A 105 3.61 14.38 -14.05
N ASP A 106 3.39 15.64 -14.48
CA ASP A 106 3.04 16.00 -15.86
C ASP A 106 4.15 15.64 -16.86
N GLU A 107 5.41 15.82 -16.47
CA GLU A 107 6.58 15.42 -17.28
C GLU A 107 6.69 13.90 -17.43
N ILE A 108 6.15 13.13 -16.49
CA ILE A 108 6.17 11.66 -16.51
C ILE A 108 5.01 11.12 -17.32
N GLU A 109 3.86 11.78 -17.29
CA GLU A 109 2.70 11.43 -18.11
C GLU A 109 2.95 11.73 -19.61
N THR A 110 3.64 12.83 -19.91
CA THR A 110 3.90 13.27 -21.29
C THR A 110 5.21 12.74 -21.88
N GLY A 111 6.14 12.27 -21.04
CA GLY A 111 7.47 11.82 -21.46
C GLY A 111 7.58 10.31 -21.70
N ASP A 112 8.54 9.90 -22.54
CA ASP A 112 9.00 8.50 -22.67
C ASP A 112 9.71 8.04 -21.40
N VAL A 113 8.95 7.72 -20.36
CA VAL A 113 9.49 7.31 -19.07
C VAL A 113 9.71 5.80 -19.00
N PRO A 114 10.78 5.35 -18.31
CA PRO A 114 10.98 3.93 -18.07
C PRO A 114 9.77 3.32 -17.34
N VAL A 115 9.19 2.28 -17.94
CA VAL A 115 8.11 1.50 -17.34
C VAL A 115 8.68 0.68 -16.19
N TRP A 116 8.08 0.78 -15.00
CA TRP A 116 8.47 -0.08 -13.88
C TRP A 116 8.06 -1.51 -14.23
N THR A 117 9.04 -2.39 -14.45
CA THR A 117 8.83 -3.84 -14.52
C THR A 117 9.08 -4.47 -13.15
N SER A 118 8.04 -5.02 -12.52
CA SER A 118 8.24 -5.74 -11.25
C SER A 118 9.04 -7.01 -11.52
N ASN A 119 10.21 -7.19 -10.91
CA ASN A 119 10.97 -8.44 -10.93
C ASN A 119 10.32 -9.57 -10.08
N LYS A 120 8.99 -9.52 -9.90
CA LYS A 120 8.23 -10.66 -9.38
C LYS A 120 8.05 -11.61 -10.55
N ALA A 121 8.80 -12.71 -10.58
CA ALA A 121 8.50 -13.85 -11.42
C ALA A 121 7.00 -14.13 -11.31
N GLN A 122 6.26 -13.80 -12.38
CA GLN A 122 4.85 -14.13 -12.51
C GLN A 122 4.79 -15.66 -12.44
N LYS A 123 4.45 -16.19 -11.26
CA LYS A 123 4.02 -17.58 -11.15
C LYS A 123 2.80 -17.69 -12.04
N LYS A 124 2.99 -18.25 -13.24
CA LYS A 124 1.89 -18.61 -14.15
C LYS A 124 0.95 -19.52 -13.37
N THR A 125 -0.18 -18.99 -12.94
CA THR A 125 -1.30 -19.81 -12.50
C THR A 125 -1.72 -20.62 -13.72
N PRO A 126 -1.67 -21.97 -13.69
CA PRO A 126 -2.13 -22.74 -14.83
C PRO A 126 -3.63 -22.49 -14.99
N THR A 127 -4.01 -21.92 -16.13
CA THR A 127 -5.41 -21.82 -16.56
C THR A 127 -6.00 -23.22 -16.54
N ARG A 128 -6.83 -23.51 -15.55
CA ARG A 128 -7.61 -24.74 -15.49
C ARG A 128 -8.61 -24.68 -16.65
N GLY A 129 -8.32 -25.42 -17.72
CA GLY A 129 -9.23 -25.57 -18.85
C GLY A 129 -10.62 -26.04 -18.39
N PRO A 130 -11.67 -25.76 -19.18
CA PRO A 130 -13.04 -26.02 -18.79
C PRO A 130 -13.23 -27.49 -18.41
N ARG A 131 -13.69 -27.71 -17.17
CA ARG A 131 -14.02 -29.01 -16.61
C ARG A 131 -15.17 -29.61 -17.42
N ALA A 132 -14.87 -30.67 -18.17
CA ALA A 132 -15.86 -31.43 -18.92
C ALA A 132 -16.98 -31.92 -17.98
N ALA A 133 -18.23 -31.75 -18.40
CA ALA A 133 -19.40 -32.22 -17.67
C ALA A 133 -19.40 -33.76 -17.56
N PRO A 134 -19.88 -34.35 -16.45
CA PRO A 134 -19.89 -35.80 -16.29
C PRO A 134 -20.87 -36.45 -17.27
N ALA A 135 -20.38 -37.43 -18.04
CA ALA A 135 -21.18 -38.22 -18.96
C ALA A 135 -22.21 -39.09 -18.21
N ARG A 136 -23.47 -39.06 -18.67
CA ARG A 136 -24.55 -39.95 -18.21
C ARG A 136 -24.19 -41.43 -18.47
N PRO A 137 -24.50 -42.36 -17.55
CA PRO A 137 -24.21 -43.78 -17.77
C PRO A 137 -25.12 -44.38 -18.84
N ARG A 138 -24.53 -45.02 -19.85
CA ARG A 138 -25.24 -45.83 -20.87
C ARG A 138 -25.58 -47.19 -20.28
N ARG A 139 -26.86 -47.58 -20.36
CA ARG A 139 -27.35 -48.94 -20.04
C ARG A 139 -26.69 -49.99 -20.96
N LYS A 140 -26.26 -51.11 -20.39
CA LYS A 140 -25.77 -52.30 -21.12
C LYS A 140 -26.93 -53.02 -21.83
N PRO A 141 -26.76 -53.56 -23.04
CA PRO A 141 -27.60 -54.65 -23.52
C PRO A 141 -27.05 -56.01 -23.02
N ALA A 142 -27.96 -56.94 -22.77
CA ALA A 142 -27.69 -58.30 -22.33
C ALA A 142 -27.04 -59.15 -23.45
N ALA A 143 -26.26 -60.16 -23.07
CA ALA A 143 -25.73 -61.17 -23.98
C ALA A 143 -26.50 -62.49 -23.81
N ARG A 144 -27.03 -62.97 -24.94
CA ARG A 144 -27.52 -64.32 -25.31
C ARG A 144 -28.70 -64.91 -24.53
#